data_AF-C5B4W4-F1
#
_entry.id   AF-C5B4W4-F1
#
_cell.length_a   1.000
_cell.length_b   1.000
_cell.length_c   1.000
_cell.angle_alpha   90.00
_cell.angle_beta   90.00
_cell.angle_gamma   90.00
#
_symmetry.space_group_name_H-M   'P 1'
#
loop_
_entity.id
_entity.type
_entity.pdbx_description
1 polymer ?
#
loop_
_entity_poly.entity_id
_entity_poly.type
_entity_poly.pdbx_seq_one_letter_code
_entity_poly.pdbx_strand_id
1 'polypeptide(L)'
;MESIADYDGLLAVEPDNTSALNGRAASHLKLGRLADAKADVARSKVIDPKNPLTLTVLSTVAFAEGDLQATIDFASQAIGLDSRQSAAYANRASAYRETGRYQEALNDYNAALRLNPYASRVLYQRGLTHFRMTNYDQALIDYKASAALNPRDEEVSRGIEEVERRKAAVAQPARPIDAPPRIAEAPPGGPDRKAVKDGATGPDVADPEDLASLCSDYSEDHTLNVILENRTRGITMREMENKEKVLEAREKKVAHAQKQRRLCPAWKKVREQEAKKMFTANLRAELVNEPACAPFRSQIESISSRLVGHPELEQRSEAAMLQMAMGQKDSYCKTLGQLIGPYLELRDVASRCNPSVAMGLHQTFGSVAQEARQNGCR
;
A
#
# COMPACT_ATOMS: atom_id res chain seq x y z
N MET A 1 13.57 -20.32 -3.59
CA MET A 1 14.88 -19.70 -3.35
C MET A 1 15.87 -20.83 -3.38
N GLU A 2 16.84 -20.78 -4.29
CA GLU A 2 17.96 -21.73 -4.28
C GLU A 2 18.70 -21.60 -2.95
N SER A 3 19.09 -22.75 -2.39
CA SER A 3 19.82 -22.83 -1.14
C SER A 3 21.30 -22.53 -1.38
N ILE A 4 22.04 -22.15 -0.34
CA ILE A 4 23.51 -22.04 -0.44
C ILE A 4 24.13 -23.37 -0.93
N ALA A 5 23.56 -24.51 -0.53
CA ALA A 5 24.03 -25.82 -0.94
C ALA A 5 23.92 -26.04 -2.46
N ASP A 6 22.88 -25.49 -3.12
CA ASP A 6 22.72 -25.59 -4.57
C ASP A 6 23.82 -24.80 -5.29
N TYR A 7 24.13 -23.60 -4.79
CA TYR A 7 25.24 -22.80 -5.32
C TYR A 7 26.60 -23.45 -5.03
N ASP A 8 26.78 -24.08 -3.86
CA ASP A 8 28.00 -24.82 -3.53
C ASP A 8 28.23 -25.97 -4.51
N GLY A 9 27.17 -26.74 -4.81
CA GLY A 9 27.22 -27.81 -5.81
C GLY A 9 27.58 -27.29 -7.20
N LEU A 10 26.98 -26.17 -7.62
CA LEU A 10 27.29 -25.54 -8.91
C LEU A 10 28.75 -25.05 -8.96
N LEU A 11 29.24 -24.41 -7.89
CA LEU A 11 30.60 -23.88 -7.82
C LEU A 11 31.67 -24.98 -7.66
N ALA A 12 31.29 -26.19 -7.25
CA ALA A 12 32.18 -27.34 -7.29
C ALA A 12 32.46 -27.82 -8.72
N VAL A 13 31.50 -27.66 -9.64
CA VAL A 13 31.61 -28.03 -11.06
C VAL A 13 32.11 -26.87 -11.91
N GLU A 14 31.60 -25.66 -11.65
CA GLU A 14 31.92 -24.42 -12.36
C GLU A 14 32.40 -23.35 -11.38
N PRO A 15 33.67 -23.40 -10.93
CA PRO A 15 34.15 -22.52 -9.88
C PRO A 15 34.08 -21.02 -10.23
N ASP A 16 34.13 -20.69 -11.51
CA ASP A 16 34.13 -19.31 -12.00
C ASP A 16 32.75 -18.85 -12.51
N ASN A 17 31.67 -19.57 -12.16
CA ASN A 17 30.31 -19.15 -12.48
C ASN A 17 29.92 -17.91 -11.67
N THR A 18 29.98 -16.74 -12.30
CA THR A 18 29.69 -15.44 -11.67
C THR A 18 28.25 -15.33 -11.20
N SER A 19 27.29 -15.96 -11.89
CA SER A 19 25.89 -15.97 -11.47
C SER A 19 25.70 -16.75 -10.18
N ALA A 20 26.36 -17.90 -10.05
CA ALA A 20 26.35 -18.72 -8.85
C ALA A 20 27.02 -18.01 -7.67
N LEU A 21 28.19 -17.40 -7.88
CA LEU A 21 28.87 -16.58 -6.85
C LEU A 21 27.97 -15.43 -6.38
N ASN A 22 27.36 -14.69 -7.31
CA ASN A 22 26.48 -13.58 -6.97
C ASN A 22 25.20 -14.03 -6.24
N GLY A 23 24.62 -15.15 -6.68
CA GLY A 23 23.45 -15.75 -6.05
C GLY A 23 23.73 -16.24 -4.64
N ARG A 24 24.88 -16.90 -4.44
CA ARG A 24 25.35 -17.35 -3.13
C ARG A 24 25.64 -16.16 -2.21
N ALA A 25 26.34 -15.13 -2.71
CA ALA A 25 26.59 -13.90 -1.97
C ALA A 25 25.30 -13.22 -1.50
N ALA A 26 24.27 -13.13 -2.37
CA ALA A 26 22.97 -12.58 -2.01
C ALA A 26 22.26 -13.41 -0.92
N SER A 27 22.41 -14.74 -0.94
CA SER A 27 21.91 -15.63 0.11
C SER A 27 22.67 -15.46 1.44
N HIS A 28 24.00 -15.31 1.39
CA HIS A 28 24.80 -14.99 2.57
C HIS A 28 24.38 -13.66 3.22
N LEU A 29 24.13 -12.62 2.41
CA LEU A 29 23.63 -11.33 2.91
C LEU A 29 22.29 -11.45 3.64
N LYS A 30 21.34 -12.25 3.10
CA LYS A 30 20.06 -12.51 3.77
C LYS A 30 20.21 -13.22 5.11
N LEU A 31 21.27 -14.01 5.27
CA LEU A 31 21.60 -14.72 6.52
C LEU A 31 22.53 -13.92 7.44
N GLY A 32 22.88 -12.68 7.10
CA GLY A 32 23.80 -11.84 7.89
C GLY A 32 25.27 -12.27 7.79
N ARG A 33 25.62 -13.18 6.89
CA ARG A 33 26.99 -13.68 6.68
C ARG A 33 27.78 -12.77 5.74
N LEU A 34 28.09 -11.56 6.21
CA LEU A 34 28.72 -10.52 5.38
C LEU A 34 30.10 -10.92 4.86
N ALA A 35 30.93 -11.58 5.68
CA ALA A 35 32.28 -12.00 5.28
C ALA A 35 32.26 -12.97 4.09
N ASP A 36 31.36 -13.95 4.10
CA ASP A 36 31.21 -14.91 3.00
C ASP A 36 30.71 -14.21 1.73
N ALA A 37 29.71 -13.33 1.86
CA ALA A 37 29.19 -12.56 0.72
C ALA A 37 30.28 -11.70 0.07
N LYS A 38 31.15 -11.10 0.88
CA LYS A 38 32.33 -10.35 0.42
C LYS A 38 33.30 -11.21 -0.37
N ALA A 39 33.60 -12.42 0.13
CA ALA A 39 34.51 -13.33 -0.55
C ALA A 39 33.98 -13.74 -1.93
N ASP A 40 32.69 -14.11 -2.01
CA ASP A 40 32.05 -14.51 -3.26
C ASP A 40 31.99 -13.37 -4.28
N VAL A 41 31.58 -12.18 -3.84
CA VAL A 41 31.47 -11.04 -4.75
C VAL A 41 32.84 -10.51 -5.19
N ALA A 42 33.87 -10.61 -4.33
CA ALA A 42 35.24 -10.26 -4.70
C ALA A 42 35.76 -11.19 -5.80
N ARG A 43 35.51 -12.50 -5.68
CA ARG A 43 35.86 -13.47 -6.72
C ARG A 43 35.10 -13.20 -8.02
N SER A 44 33.78 -12.99 -7.92
CA SER A 44 32.92 -12.67 -9.07
C SER A 44 33.40 -11.42 -9.81
N LYS A 45 33.87 -10.40 -9.08
CA LYS A 45 34.41 -9.14 -9.64
C LYS A 45 35.72 -9.34 -10.39
N VAL A 46 36.58 -10.27 -9.95
CA VAL A 46 37.82 -10.61 -10.67
C VAL A 46 37.52 -11.30 -11.99
N ILE A 47 36.54 -12.20 -12.01
CA ILE A 47 36.16 -12.98 -13.21
C ILE A 47 35.50 -12.08 -14.25
N ASP A 48 34.49 -11.30 -13.86
CA ASP A 48 33.80 -10.37 -14.76
C ASP A 48 33.62 -9.00 -14.08
N PRO A 49 34.57 -8.07 -14.27
CA PRO A 49 34.52 -6.75 -13.66
C PRO A 49 33.33 -5.89 -14.11
N LYS A 50 32.72 -6.19 -15.26
CA LYS A 50 31.63 -5.40 -15.85
C LYS A 50 30.29 -6.12 -15.78
N ASN A 51 30.17 -7.13 -14.92
CA ASN A 51 28.91 -7.80 -14.69
C ASN A 51 27.94 -6.90 -13.89
N PRO A 52 26.75 -6.55 -14.44
CA PRO A 52 25.80 -5.69 -13.75
C PRO A 52 25.27 -6.31 -12.46
N LEU A 53 25.11 -7.64 -12.40
CA LEU A 53 24.67 -8.34 -11.19
C LEU A 53 25.75 -8.32 -10.10
N THR A 54 27.01 -8.55 -10.45
CA THR A 54 28.13 -8.46 -9.50
C THR A 54 28.23 -7.06 -8.90
N LEU A 55 28.13 -6.02 -9.73
CA LEU A 55 28.12 -4.63 -9.26
C LEU A 55 26.90 -4.32 -8.38
N THR A 56 25.75 -4.90 -8.69
CA THR A 56 24.55 -4.77 -7.85
C THR A 56 24.77 -5.42 -6.48
N VAL A 57 25.34 -6.62 -6.41
CA VAL A 57 25.65 -7.29 -5.14
C VAL A 57 26.73 -6.54 -4.36
N LEU A 58 27.77 -6.01 -5.03
CA LEU A 58 28.77 -5.14 -4.41
C LEU A 58 28.13 -3.91 -3.76
N SER A 59 27.16 -3.27 -4.43
CA SER A 59 26.44 -2.15 -3.82
C SER A 59 25.65 -2.56 -2.57
N THR A 60 25.08 -3.76 -2.53
CA THR A 60 24.41 -4.26 -1.31
C THR A 60 25.40 -4.57 -0.19
N VAL A 61 26.56 -5.16 -0.53
CA VAL A 61 27.64 -5.43 0.43
C VAL A 61 28.16 -4.12 1.02
N ALA A 62 28.51 -3.14 0.17
CA ALA A 62 28.97 -1.83 0.61
C ALA A 62 27.95 -1.12 1.51
N PHE A 63 26.65 -1.23 1.20
CA PHE A 63 25.60 -0.66 2.03
C PHE A 63 25.55 -1.34 3.41
N ALA A 64 25.71 -2.66 3.47
CA ALA A 64 25.77 -3.41 4.73
C ALA A 64 27.01 -3.07 5.56
N GLU A 65 28.10 -2.63 4.93
CA GLU A 65 29.31 -2.11 5.60
C GLU A 65 29.18 -0.66 6.05
N GLY A 66 28.11 0.03 5.64
CA GLY A 66 27.93 1.46 5.89
C GLY A 66 28.69 2.37 4.92
N ASP A 67 29.35 1.83 3.90
CA ASP A 67 29.99 2.63 2.85
C ASP A 67 28.95 3.10 1.83
N LEU A 68 28.31 4.22 2.15
CA LEU A 68 27.27 4.82 1.34
C LEU A 68 27.80 5.33 0.00
N GLN A 69 29.06 5.77 -0.07
CA GLN A 69 29.64 6.29 -1.31
C GLN A 69 29.94 5.14 -2.28
N ALA A 70 30.60 4.07 -1.81
CA ALA A 70 30.81 2.89 -2.63
C ALA A 70 29.49 2.26 -3.08
N THR A 71 28.44 2.29 -2.24
CA THR A 71 27.10 1.87 -2.62
C THR A 71 26.59 2.65 -3.85
N ILE A 72 26.70 3.99 -3.81
CA ILE A 72 26.26 4.87 -4.91
C ILE A 72 27.06 4.59 -6.18
N ASP A 73 28.38 4.42 -6.05
CA ASP A 73 29.28 4.23 -7.19
C ASP A 73 29.05 2.89 -7.88
N PHE A 74 28.98 1.78 -7.12
CA PHE A 74 28.71 0.46 -7.68
C PHE A 74 27.30 0.35 -8.27
N ALA A 75 26.29 0.89 -7.58
CA ALA A 75 24.94 0.89 -8.10
C ALA A 75 24.81 1.72 -9.38
N SER A 76 25.50 2.88 -9.46
CA SER A 76 25.51 3.71 -10.66
C SER A 76 26.21 3.03 -11.84
N GLN A 77 27.32 2.32 -11.58
CA GLN A 77 27.97 1.50 -12.60
C GLN A 77 27.05 0.37 -13.08
N ALA A 78 26.38 -0.34 -12.16
CA ALA A 78 25.43 -1.40 -12.51
C ALA A 78 24.30 -0.87 -13.40
N ILE A 79 23.68 0.26 -13.03
CA ILE A 79 22.61 0.91 -13.80
C ILE A 79 23.10 1.37 -15.18
N GLY A 80 24.33 1.89 -15.26
CA GLY A 80 24.93 2.33 -16.51
C GLY A 80 25.23 1.18 -17.48
N LEU A 81 25.49 -0.01 -16.96
CA LEU A 81 25.72 -1.22 -17.77
C LEU A 81 24.41 -1.94 -18.11
N ASP A 82 23.47 -2.01 -17.16
CA ASP A 82 22.13 -2.54 -17.36
C ASP A 82 21.09 -1.78 -16.52
N SER A 83 20.25 -1.02 -17.23
CA SER A 83 19.14 -0.26 -16.64
C SER A 83 17.98 -1.12 -16.11
N ARG A 84 18.02 -2.44 -16.25
CA ARG A 84 16.99 -3.37 -15.74
C ARG A 84 17.27 -3.85 -14.32
N GLN A 85 18.38 -3.42 -13.72
CA GLN A 85 18.77 -3.78 -12.36
C GLN A 85 17.94 -3.05 -11.29
N SER A 86 16.71 -3.52 -11.04
CA SER A 86 15.79 -2.97 -10.01
C SER A 86 16.46 -2.84 -8.63
N ALA A 87 17.24 -3.85 -8.22
CA ALA A 87 17.95 -3.84 -6.94
C ALA A 87 19.05 -2.76 -6.88
N ALA A 88 19.72 -2.45 -7.99
CA ALA A 88 20.74 -1.39 -8.02
C ALA A 88 20.12 -0.01 -7.78
N TYR A 89 18.96 0.28 -8.40
CA TYR A 89 18.20 1.48 -8.10
C TYR A 89 17.80 1.55 -6.62
N ALA A 90 17.29 0.46 -6.05
CA ALA A 90 16.89 0.42 -4.64
C ALA A 90 18.08 0.62 -3.67
N ASN A 91 19.25 0.04 -3.97
CA ASN A 91 20.46 0.23 -3.18
C ASN A 91 20.94 1.69 -3.22
N ARG A 92 21.00 2.28 -4.42
CA ARG A 92 21.40 3.69 -4.58
C ARG A 92 20.42 4.64 -3.90
N ALA A 93 19.12 4.38 -4.03
CA ALA A 93 18.08 5.11 -3.32
C ALA A 93 18.23 5.03 -1.80
N SER A 94 18.60 3.87 -1.26
CA SER A 94 18.85 3.68 0.17
C SER A 94 20.04 4.53 0.62
N ALA A 95 21.13 4.55 -0.14
CA ALA A 95 22.29 5.39 0.16
C ALA A 95 21.98 6.89 0.04
N TYR A 96 21.19 7.30 -0.95
CA TYR A 96 20.69 8.68 -1.05
C TYR A 96 19.79 9.05 0.14
N ARG A 97 18.93 8.14 0.60
CA ARG A 97 18.09 8.37 1.80
C ARG A 97 18.94 8.57 3.06
N GLU A 98 19.98 7.77 3.26
CA GLU A 98 20.86 7.91 4.43
C GLU A 98 21.77 9.15 4.36
N THR A 99 22.09 9.63 3.16
CA THR A 99 22.83 10.89 2.95
C THR A 99 21.93 12.14 2.90
N GLY A 100 20.62 12.01 3.16
CA GLY A 100 19.66 13.12 3.16
C GLY A 100 19.23 13.61 1.77
N ARG A 101 19.66 12.94 0.70
CA ARG A 101 19.35 13.22 -0.70
C ARG A 101 18.00 12.61 -1.09
N TYR A 102 16.94 13.06 -0.41
CA TYR A 102 15.65 12.38 -0.44
C TYR A 102 14.97 12.40 -1.82
N GLN A 103 15.12 13.48 -2.60
CA GLN A 103 14.49 13.55 -3.92
C GLN A 103 15.14 12.57 -4.91
N GLU A 104 16.47 12.45 -4.89
CA GLU A 104 17.16 11.42 -5.68
C GLU A 104 16.78 10.01 -5.23
N ALA A 105 16.63 9.78 -3.92
CA ALA A 105 16.15 8.51 -3.39
C ALA A 105 14.76 8.16 -3.92
N LEU A 106 13.80 9.10 -3.88
CA LEU A 106 12.44 8.87 -4.41
C LEU A 106 12.45 8.57 -5.92
N ASN A 107 13.29 9.27 -6.70
CA ASN A 107 13.42 9.02 -8.13
C ASN A 107 13.91 7.59 -8.43
N ASP A 108 14.91 7.13 -7.68
CA ASP A 108 15.46 5.79 -7.84
C ASP A 108 14.52 4.71 -7.29
N TYR A 109 13.84 4.92 -6.16
CA TYR A 109 12.80 3.99 -5.70
C TYR A 109 11.65 3.86 -6.71
N ASN A 110 11.25 4.97 -7.34
CA ASN A 110 10.27 4.93 -8.42
C ASN A 110 10.76 4.12 -9.62
N ALA A 111 12.04 4.25 -9.99
CA ALA A 111 12.65 3.43 -11.05
C ALA A 111 12.67 1.93 -10.67
N ALA A 112 13.07 1.61 -9.44
CA ALA A 112 13.07 0.25 -8.92
C ALA A 112 11.66 -0.38 -8.98
N LEU A 113 10.62 0.37 -8.59
CA LEU A 113 9.22 -0.09 -8.59
C LEU A 113 8.60 -0.17 -10.00
N ARG A 114 9.08 0.62 -10.97
CA ARG A 114 8.68 0.41 -12.39
C ARG A 114 9.18 -0.93 -12.91
N LEU A 115 10.39 -1.33 -12.50
CA LEU A 115 10.99 -2.61 -12.91
C LEU A 115 10.44 -3.80 -12.12
N ASN A 116 10.16 -3.61 -10.83
CA ASN A 116 9.55 -4.62 -9.97
C ASN A 116 8.45 -4.00 -9.08
N PRO A 117 7.18 -3.97 -9.56
CA PRO A 117 6.07 -3.35 -8.82
C PRO A 117 5.69 -4.06 -7.52
N TYR A 118 6.14 -5.31 -7.33
CA TYR A 118 5.78 -6.14 -6.17
C TYR A 118 6.91 -6.23 -5.14
N ALA A 119 7.90 -5.34 -5.22
CA ALA A 119 9.00 -5.28 -4.27
C ALA A 119 8.55 -4.60 -2.96
N SER A 120 7.95 -5.37 -2.04
CA SER A 120 7.50 -4.91 -0.71
C SER A 120 8.58 -4.10 0.04
N ARG A 121 9.82 -4.61 0.10
CA ARG A 121 10.94 -3.89 0.73
C ARG A 121 11.20 -2.51 0.11
N VAL A 122 11.03 -2.36 -1.20
CA VAL A 122 11.25 -1.09 -1.90
C VAL A 122 10.12 -0.09 -1.58
N LEU A 123 8.87 -0.56 -1.51
CA LEU A 123 7.74 0.26 -1.04
C LEU A 123 7.95 0.72 0.40
N TYR A 124 8.35 -0.19 1.30
CA TYR A 124 8.69 0.17 2.67
C TYR A 124 9.78 1.26 2.73
N GLN A 125 10.89 1.09 2.00
CA GLN A 125 11.98 2.06 2.02
C GLN A 125 11.61 3.42 1.39
N ARG A 126 10.73 3.44 0.37
CA ARG A 126 10.18 4.69 -0.19
C ARG A 126 9.24 5.37 0.81
N GLY A 127 8.40 4.60 1.50
CA GLY A 127 7.56 5.09 2.60
C GLY A 127 8.37 5.69 3.74
N LEU A 128 9.49 5.06 4.11
CA LEU A 128 10.43 5.59 5.09
C LEU A 128 11.09 6.90 4.64
N THR A 129 11.39 7.03 3.35
CA THR A 129 11.85 8.30 2.76
C THR A 129 10.80 9.39 2.94
N HIS A 130 9.55 9.12 2.54
CA HIS A 130 8.45 10.07 2.72
C HIS A 130 8.23 10.44 4.18
N PHE A 131 8.32 9.46 5.09
CA PHE A 131 8.22 9.69 6.53
C PHE A 131 9.33 10.64 7.04
N ARG A 132 10.59 10.44 6.64
CA ARG A 132 11.71 11.34 7.00
C ARG A 132 11.53 12.75 6.44
N MET A 133 10.83 12.89 5.32
CA MET A 133 10.44 14.19 4.75
C MET A 133 9.13 14.74 5.34
N THR A 134 8.59 14.14 6.40
CA THR A 134 7.28 14.48 7.00
C THR A 134 6.07 14.37 6.05
N ASN A 135 6.25 13.71 4.91
CA ASN A 135 5.20 13.46 3.91
C ASN A 135 4.36 12.25 4.32
N TYR A 136 3.68 12.37 5.46
CA TYR A 136 3.03 11.26 6.14
C TYR A 136 1.95 10.55 5.30
N ASP A 137 1.20 11.28 4.48
CA ASP A 137 0.19 10.67 3.60
C ASP A 137 0.82 9.72 2.57
N GLN A 138 1.90 10.17 1.94
CA GLN A 138 2.63 9.33 0.97
C GLN A 138 3.32 8.15 1.67
N ALA A 139 3.84 8.36 2.87
CA ALA A 139 4.42 7.28 3.68
C ALA A 139 3.39 6.19 3.99
N LEU A 140 2.17 6.56 4.38
CA LEU A 140 1.09 5.60 4.65
C LEU A 140 0.66 4.83 3.41
N ILE A 141 0.57 5.49 2.25
CA ILE A 141 0.25 4.82 0.99
C ILE A 141 1.28 3.70 0.72
N ASP A 142 2.56 4.03 0.83
CA ASP A 142 3.64 3.09 0.57
C ASP A 142 3.74 1.97 1.62
N TYR A 143 3.59 2.29 2.90
CA TYR A 143 3.58 1.29 3.96
C TYR A 143 2.38 0.35 3.84
N LYS A 144 1.18 0.85 3.56
CA LYS A 144 -0.01 0.01 3.34
C LYS A 144 0.16 -0.88 2.10
N ALA A 145 0.75 -0.35 1.03
CA ALA A 145 1.08 -1.15 -0.15
C ALA A 145 2.13 -2.24 0.16
N SER A 146 3.13 -1.93 0.99
CA SER A 146 4.09 -2.93 1.46
C SER A 146 3.44 -4.01 2.32
N ALA A 147 2.59 -3.63 3.29
CA ALA A 147 1.88 -4.54 4.17
C ALA A 147 0.92 -5.46 3.39
N ALA A 148 0.30 -4.97 2.33
CA ALA A 148 -0.55 -5.78 1.46
C ALA A 148 0.24 -6.88 0.71
N LEU A 149 1.53 -6.69 0.48
CA LEU A 149 2.41 -7.67 -0.15
C LEU A 149 3.09 -8.59 0.86
N ASN A 150 3.42 -8.08 2.05
CA ASN A 150 3.97 -8.85 3.15
C ASN A 150 3.25 -8.49 4.47
N PRO A 151 2.11 -9.13 4.78
CA PRO A 151 1.30 -8.78 5.95
C PRO A 151 1.97 -9.09 7.30
N ARG A 152 3.05 -9.88 7.31
CA ARG A 152 3.79 -10.28 8.50
C ARG A 152 5.05 -9.43 8.72
N ASP A 153 5.23 -8.36 7.95
CA ASP A 153 6.36 -7.45 8.12
C ASP A 153 6.13 -6.51 9.30
N GLU A 154 6.66 -6.86 10.46
CA GLU A 154 6.53 -6.07 11.69
C GLU A 154 7.14 -4.67 11.56
N GLU A 155 8.16 -4.47 10.72
CA GLU A 155 8.75 -3.15 10.50
C GLU A 155 7.76 -2.23 9.78
N VAL A 156 7.00 -2.78 8.83
CA VAL A 156 5.97 -2.03 8.10
C VAL A 156 4.82 -1.68 9.04
N SER A 157 4.33 -2.63 9.85
CA SER A 157 3.25 -2.39 10.81
C SER A 157 3.63 -1.29 11.82
N ARG A 158 4.82 -1.38 12.41
CA ARG A 158 5.36 -0.32 13.29
C ARG A 158 5.49 1.02 12.56
N GLY A 159 5.89 1.00 11.28
CA GLY A 159 5.97 2.19 10.43
C GLY A 159 4.61 2.87 10.24
N ILE A 160 3.54 2.10 10.02
CA ILE A 160 2.17 2.63 9.88
C ILE A 160 1.73 3.29 11.18
N GLU A 161 1.86 2.59 12.31
CA GLU A 161 1.49 3.11 13.63
C GLU A 161 2.24 4.40 13.98
N GLU A 162 3.54 4.46 13.69
CA GLU A 162 4.36 5.65 13.88
C GLU A 162 3.85 6.84 13.05
N VAL A 163 3.54 6.61 11.76
CA VAL A 163 3.04 7.69 10.90
C VAL A 163 1.71 8.22 11.40
N GLU A 164 0.76 7.34 11.73
CA GLU A 164 -0.56 7.74 12.22
C GLU A 164 -0.45 8.52 13.54
N ARG A 165 0.43 8.09 14.46
CA ARG A 165 0.69 8.82 15.70
C ARG A 165 1.24 10.22 15.44
N ARG A 166 2.22 10.36 14.52
CA ARG A 166 2.79 11.67 14.19
C ARG A 166 1.80 12.59 13.48
N LYS A 167 0.96 12.05 12.58
CA LYS A 167 -0.14 12.81 11.96
C LYS A 167 -1.12 13.33 13.01
N ALA A 168 -1.52 12.47 13.95
CA ALA A 168 -2.42 12.85 15.03
C ALA A 168 -1.81 13.93 15.95
N ALA A 169 -0.52 13.84 16.26
CA ALA A 169 0.18 14.85 17.06
C ALA A 169 0.25 16.23 16.36
N VAL A 170 0.41 16.25 15.04
CA VAL A 170 0.38 17.51 14.24
C VAL A 170 -1.03 18.09 14.13
N ALA A 171 -2.07 17.25 14.16
CA ALA A 171 -3.46 17.66 14.06
C ALA A 171 -4.06 18.19 15.37
N GLN A 172 -3.42 17.97 16.52
CA GLN A 172 -3.87 18.54 17.79
C GLN A 172 -3.53 20.03 17.85
N PRO A 173 -4.52 20.92 18.07
CA PRO A 173 -4.24 22.33 18.25
C PRO A 173 -3.33 22.52 19.46
N ALA A 174 -2.35 23.42 19.34
CA ALA A 174 -1.50 23.81 20.46
C ALA A 174 -2.40 24.12 21.67
N ARG A 175 -2.20 23.41 22.78
CA ARG A 175 -2.90 23.73 24.03
C ARG A 175 -2.65 25.21 24.32
N PRO A 176 -3.69 26.01 24.61
CA PRO A 176 -3.50 27.40 25.01
C PRO A 176 -2.51 27.44 26.18
N ILE A 177 -1.45 28.25 26.04
CA ILE A 177 -0.39 28.40 27.04
C ILE A 177 -0.92 29.09 28.31
N ASP A 178 -2.13 29.66 28.28
CA ASP A 178 -2.67 30.52 29.34
C ASP A 178 -3.57 29.84 30.38
N ALA A 179 -3.50 28.51 30.54
CA ALA A 179 -4.15 27.86 31.69
C ALA A 179 -3.15 27.79 32.87
N PRO A 180 -3.28 28.63 33.92
CA PRO A 180 -2.46 28.47 35.11
C PRO A 180 -2.67 27.08 35.71
N PRO A 181 -1.65 26.47 36.35
CA PRO A 181 -1.76 25.15 36.92
C PRO A 181 -2.90 25.14 37.95
N ARG A 182 -3.89 24.26 37.79
CA ARG A 182 -4.85 23.99 38.87
C ARG A 182 -4.08 23.39 40.03
N ILE A 183 -3.85 24.20 41.06
CA ILE A 183 -3.45 23.73 42.37
C ILE A 183 -4.65 22.95 42.90
N ALA A 184 -4.49 21.64 43.12
CA ALA A 184 -5.53 20.82 43.70
C ALA A 184 -5.77 21.28 45.14
N GLU A 185 -6.91 21.92 45.41
CA GLU A 185 -7.35 22.16 46.79
C GLU A 185 -7.66 20.80 47.43
N ALA A 186 -7.01 20.54 48.57
CA ALA A 186 -7.26 19.35 49.37
C ALA A 186 -8.67 19.42 49.99
N PRO A 187 -9.45 18.32 49.99
CA PRO A 187 -10.75 18.32 50.65
C PRO A 187 -10.57 18.22 52.18
N PRO A 188 -11.38 18.95 52.98
CA PRO A 188 -11.30 18.87 54.43
C PRO A 188 -12.17 17.73 54.98
N GLY A 189 -11.59 16.89 55.84
CA GLY A 189 -12.30 16.15 56.89
C GLY A 189 -12.85 14.75 56.55
N GLY A 190 -12.32 13.73 57.24
CA GLY A 190 -13.00 12.45 57.46
C GLY A 190 -14.12 12.56 58.53
N PRO A 191 -14.76 11.47 59.02
CA PRO A 191 -14.09 10.19 59.36
C PRO A 191 -14.85 8.87 59.04
N ASP A 192 -14.07 7.79 59.12
CA ASP A 192 -14.36 6.35 59.32
C ASP A 192 -15.80 5.81 59.40
N ARG A 193 -16.04 4.68 58.69
CA ARG A 193 -16.66 3.45 59.27
C ARG A 193 -16.44 2.20 58.40
N LYS A 194 -16.23 1.08 59.10
CA LYS A 194 -15.83 -0.27 58.67
C LYS A 194 -16.93 -1.08 57.95
N ALA A 195 -16.47 -1.97 57.05
CA ALA A 195 -16.87 -3.36 56.79
C ALA A 195 -18.33 -3.71 56.42
N VAL A 196 -18.53 -4.45 55.31
CA VAL A 196 -18.85 -5.91 55.27
C VAL A 196 -19.25 -6.33 53.84
N LYS A 197 -18.94 -7.60 53.59
CA LYS A 197 -19.06 -8.55 52.48
C LYS A 197 -20.38 -8.67 51.68
N ASP A 198 -20.17 -9.25 50.49
CA ASP A 198 -20.99 -10.17 49.67
C ASP A 198 -22.39 -9.76 49.19
N GLY A 199 -22.62 -9.90 47.87
CA GLY A 199 -23.96 -9.91 47.29
C GLY A 199 -23.98 -9.63 45.79
N ALA A 200 -23.97 -10.70 44.99
CA ALA A 200 -24.42 -10.64 43.60
C ALA A 200 -25.94 -10.42 43.54
N THR A 201 -26.40 -9.52 42.68
CA THR A 201 -27.61 -9.60 41.85
C THR A 201 -27.73 -8.31 41.03
N GLY A 202 -27.84 -8.41 39.70
CA GLY A 202 -28.34 -7.33 38.84
C GLY A 202 -29.84 -7.08 39.08
N PRO A 203 -30.52 -6.16 38.35
CA PRO A 203 -30.44 -6.09 36.88
C PRO A 203 -30.50 -4.68 36.23
N ASP A 204 -29.98 -4.65 35.00
CA ASP A 204 -30.49 -4.03 33.77
C ASP A 204 -30.78 -2.51 33.57
N VAL A 205 -30.29 -2.10 32.39
CA VAL A 205 -30.64 -1.03 31.45
C VAL A 205 -30.04 0.38 31.66
N ALA A 206 -29.03 0.71 30.85
CA ALA A 206 -28.97 1.97 30.08
C ALA A 206 -27.89 1.96 28.97
N ASP A 207 -28.28 2.59 27.85
CA ASP A 207 -27.55 3.19 26.72
C ASP A 207 -27.02 2.39 25.50
N PRO A 208 -27.55 2.65 24.28
CA PRO A 208 -27.03 2.13 23.00
C PRO A 208 -25.71 2.74 22.51
N GLU A 209 -25.16 3.78 23.16
CA GLU A 209 -23.88 4.39 22.75
C GLU A 209 -22.63 3.71 23.33
N ASP A 210 -22.78 2.79 24.29
CA ASP A 210 -21.67 2.01 24.86
C ASP A 210 -21.35 0.70 24.09
N LEU A 211 -22.08 0.40 23.00
CA LEU A 211 -21.81 -0.75 22.13
C LEU A 211 -20.71 -0.50 21.08
N ALA A 212 -20.27 0.74 20.89
CA ALA A 212 -19.17 1.07 19.98
C ALA A 212 -17.77 0.88 20.61
N SER A 213 -17.70 0.59 21.91
CA SER A 213 -16.45 0.38 22.68
C SER A 213 -16.03 -1.10 22.78
N LEU A 214 -16.73 -2.03 22.13
CA LEU A 214 -16.53 -3.48 22.27
C LEU A 214 -16.03 -4.20 21.00
N CYS A 215 -15.37 -3.47 20.09
CA CYS A 215 -14.65 -4.03 18.94
C CYS A 215 -13.15 -3.70 18.96
N SER A 216 -12.58 -3.55 20.17
CA SER A 216 -11.15 -3.35 20.40
C SER A 216 -10.36 -4.62 20.70
N ASP A 217 -10.98 -5.81 20.75
CA ASP A 217 -10.25 -7.04 21.07
C ASP A 217 -10.74 -8.21 20.21
N TYR A 218 -10.13 -8.39 19.03
CA TYR A 218 -9.96 -9.73 18.43
C TYR A 218 -8.71 -9.71 17.57
N SER A 219 -7.58 -9.72 18.29
CA SER A 219 -6.43 -10.50 17.88
C SER A 219 -6.75 -11.97 18.16
N GLU A 220 -6.75 -12.81 17.13
CA GLU A 220 -6.58 -14.25 17.28
C GLU A 220 -5.55 -14.71 16.25
N ASP A 221 -4.28 -14.49 16.59
CA ASP A 221 -3.21 -15.44 16.26
C ASP A 221 -2.16 -15.47 17.38
N HIS A 222 -2.63 -15.43 18.64
CA HIS A 222 -1.83 -15.68 19.83
C HIS A 222 -2.19 -16.99 20.55
N THR A 223 -2.89 -17.91 19.87
CA THR A 223 -3.18 -19.24 20.40
C THR A 223 -2.82 -20.36 19.41
N LEU A 224 -1.78 -20.18 18.58
CA LEU A 224 -1.23 -21.27 17.78
C LEU A 224 0.16 -21.77 18.22
N ASN A 225 0.92 -21.00 19.01
CA ASN A 225 2.24 -21.42 19.50
C ASN A 225 2.26 -21.98 20.93
N VAL A 226 1.10 -22.15 21.59
CA VAL A 226 1.02 -22.82 22.90
C VAL A 226 0.17 -24.11 22.85
N ILE A 227 -0.59 -24.35 21.77
CA ILE A 227 -1.38 -25.58 21.60
C ILE A 227 -0.67 -26.63 20.72
N LEU A 228 0.29 -26.24 19.87
CA LEU A 228 1.09 -27.21 19.10
C LEU A 228 2.17 -27.92 19.92
N GLU A 229 2.38 -27.54 21.18
CA GLU A 229 3.28 -28.25 22.09
C GLU A 229 2.57 -29.03 23.21
N ASN A 230 1.23 -29.08 23.25
CA ASN A 230 0.57 -29.92 24.25
C ASN A 230 -0.67 -30.64 23.75
N ARG A 231 -0.48 -31.96 23.57
CA ARG A 231 -1.46 -33.07 23.56
C ARG A 231 -1.98 -33.52 22.19
N THR A 232 -1.15 -34.36 21.57
CA THR A 232 -1.62 -35.67 21.08
C THR A 232 -2.41 -36.39 22.19
N ARG A 233 -3.74 -36.29 22.17
CA ARG A 233 -4.67 -37.27 22.79
C ARG A 233 -6.10 -37.03 22.30
N GLY A 234 -6.53 -37.90 21.38
CA GLY A 234 -7.94 -38.26 21.11
C GLY A 234 -8.85 -37.16 20.55
N ILE A 235 -8.89 -37.00 19.23
CA ILE A 235 -9.96 -36.27 18.52
C ILE A 235 -10.80 -37.31 17.77
N THR A 236 -12.12 -37.20 17.83
CA THR A 236 -13.04 -38.19 17.24
C THR A 236 -13.36 -37.88 15.77
N MET A 237 -13.70 -38.89 14.96
CA MET A 237 -14.00 -38.78 13.51
C MET A 237 -15.00 -37.66 13.15
N ARG A 238 -15.96 -37.39 14.04
CA ARG A 238 -17.02 -36.39 13.85
C ARG A 238 -16.50 -34.94 13.88
N GLU A 239 -15.36 -34.70 14.55
CA GLU A 239 -14.71 -33.39 14.63
C GLU A 239 -13.83 -33.11 13.41
N MET A 240 -13.38 -34.14 12.69
CA MET A 240 -12.64 -34.00 11.43
C MET A 240 -13.57 -33.63 10.26
N GLU A 241 -14.74 -34.28 10.14
CA GLU A 241 -15.74 -33.95 9.11
C GLU A 241 -16.26 -32.51 9.21
N ASN A 242 -16.36 -31.95 10.43
CA ASN A 242 -16.73 -30.55 10.63
C ASN A 242 -15.61 -29.58 10.21
N LYS A 243 -14.34 -29.96 10.38
CA LYS A 243 -13.20 -29.14 9.94
C LYS A 243 -13.06 -29.14 8.41
N GLU A 244 -13.34 -30.26 7.75
CA GLU A 244 -13.31 -30.38 6.29
C GLU A 244 -14.39 -29.52 5.62
N LYS A 245 -15.61 -29.47 6.17
CA LYS A 245 -16.69 -28.57 5.71
C LYS A 245 -16.34 -27.08 5.89
N VAL A 246 -15.59 -26.73 6.94
CA VAL A 246 -15.11 -25.36 7.18
C VAL A 246 -13.97 -24.98 6.22
N LEU A 247 -13.13 -25.94 5.82
CA LEU A 247 -12.08 -25.77 4.81
C LEU A 247 -12.66 -25.57 3.41
N GLU A 248 -13.63 -26.39 2.97
CA GLU A 248 -14.32 -26.18 1.68
C GLU A 248 -15.04 -24.82 1.61
N ALA A 249 -15.62 -24.35 2.72
CA ALA A 249 -16.24 -23.04 2.80
C ALA A 249 -15.21 -21.89 2.70
N ARG A 250 -13.97 -22.11 3.16
CA ARG A 250 -12.85 -21.17 3.04
C ARG A 250 -12.26 -21.16 1.64
N GLU A 251 -12.12 -22.30 0.97
CA GLU A 251 -11.64 -22.38 -0.41
C GLU A 251 -12.58 -21.67 -1.39
N LYS A 252 -13.91 -21.79 -1.19
CA LYS A 252 -14.91 -21.03 -1.96
C LYS A 252 -14.79 -19.51 -1.77
N LYS A 253 -14.39 -19.03 -0.59
CA LYS A 253 -14.14 -17.60 -0.30
C LYS A 253 -12.82 -17.11 -0.92
N VAL A 254 -11.78 -17.94 -0.95
CA VAL A 254 -10.49 -17.61 -1.60
C VAL A 254 -10.64 -17.57 -3.13
N ALA A 255 -11.42 -18.49 -3.72
CA ALA A 255 -11.75 -18.46 -5.15
C ALA A 255 -12.56 -17.21 -5.53
N HIS A 256 -13.45 -16.75 -4.64
CA HIS A 256 -14.19 -15.49 -4.78
C HIS A 256 -13.27 -14.26 -4.75
N ALA A 257 -12.29 -14.22 -3.84
CA ALA A 257 -11.28 -13.16 -3.77
C ALA A 257 -10.31 -13.16 -4.97
N GLN A 258 -9.97 -14.34 -5.53
CA GLN A 258 -9.16 -14.45 -6.74
C GLN A 258 -9.91 -14.00 -8.01
N LYS A 259 -11.24 -14.19 -8.06
CA LYS A 259 -12.09 -13.69 -9.15
C LYS A 259 -12.17 -12.15 -9.15
N GLN A 260 -12.12 -11.52 -7.98
CA GLN A 260 -12.07 -10.05 -7.83
C GLN A 260 -10.74 -9.44 -8.31
N ARG A 261 -9.64 -10.20 -8.27
CA ARG A 261 -8.30 -9.77 -8.75
C ARG A 261 -8.20 -9.57 -10.27
N ARG A 262 -9.15 -10.12 -11.06
CA ARG A 262 -9.14 -10.03 -12.54
C ARG A 262 -9.75 -8.74 -13.11
N LEU A 263 -10.47 -7.96 -12.29
CA LEU A 263 -11.18 -6.74 -12.73
C LEU A 263 -10.32 -5.46 -12.62
N CYS A 264 -9.19 -5.50 -11.92
CA CYS A 264 -8.32 -4.33 -11.68
C CYS A 264 -7.55 -3.72 -12.88
N PRO A 265 -7.21 -4.41 -13.99
CA PRO A 265 -6.32 -3.84 -15.00
C PRO A 265 -6.91 -2.66 -15.79
N ALA A 266 -8.23 -2.65 -16.01
CA ALA A 266 -8.91 -1.59 -16.76
C ALA A 266 -9.00 -0.28 -15.95
N TRP A 267 -9.24 -0.37 -14.63
CA TRP A 267 -9.36 0.78 -13.74
C TRP A 267 -8.04 1.35 -13.25
N LYS A 268 -6.95 0.58 -13.28
CA LYS A 268 -5.61 1.10 -13.01
C LYS A 268 -5.18 2.12 -14.07
N LYS A 269 -5.60 1.94 -15.33
CA LYS A 269 -5.37 2.90 -16.42
C LYS A 269 -6.14 4.21 -16.24
N VAL A 270 -7.38 4.16 -15.74
CA VAL A 270 -8.20 5.34 -15.42
C VAL A 270 -7.61 6.13 -14.24
N ARG A 271 -7.04 5.43 -13.25
CA ARG A 271 -6.38 6.04 -12.08
C ARG A 271 -5.07 6.75 -12.39
N GLU A 272 -4.28 6.29 -13.37
CA GLU A 272 -2.88 6.71 -13.48
C GLU A 272 -2.60 7.91 -14.40
N GLN A 273 -3.51 8.30 -15.32
CA GLN A 273 -3.18 9.38 -16.29
C GLN A 273 -4.01 10.68 -16.20
N GLU A 274 -5.22 10.71 -15.63
CA GLU A 274 -6.08 11.92 -15.73
C GLU A 274 -6.55 12.53 -14.39
N ALA A 275 -6.55 11.76 -13.29
CA ALA A 275 -7.01 12.25 -11.99
C ALA A 275 -6.14 13.40 -11.41
N LYS A 276 -4.89 13.52 -11.86
CA LYS A 276 -3.93 14.53 -11.35
C LYS A 276 -4.09 15.94 -11.93
N LYS A 277 -4.98 16.20 -12.90
CA LYS A 277 -4.92 17.48 -13.66
C LYS A 277 -6.17 18.37 -13.79
N MET A 278 -7.44 17.93 -13.65
CA MET A 278 -8.52 18.79 -14.20
C MET A 278 -9.86 18.99 -13.47
N PHE A 279 -10.37 18.08 -12.65
CA PHE A 279 -11.83 18.03 -12.46
C PHE A 279 -12.25 18.40 -11.04
N THR A 280 -12.76 19.59 -10.75
CA THR A 280 -14.08 20.08 -11.16
C THR A 280 -14.16 21.62 -11.32
N ALA A 281 -13.20 22.36 -10.76
CA ALA A 281 -13.22 23.83 -10.81
C ALA A 281 -12.79 24.40 -12.17
N ASN A 282 -11.86 23.73 -12.87
CA ASN A 282 -11.32 24.23 -14.14
C ASN A 282 -12.19 23.87 -15.35
N LEU A 283 -12.82 22.68 -15.37
CA LEU A 283 -13.56 22.23 -16.54
C LEU A 283 -14.85 23.03 -16.81
N ARG A 284 -15.57 23.37 -15.74
CA ARG A 284 -16.74 24.25 -15.82
C ARG A 284 -16.34 25.62 -16.34
N ALA A 285 -15.27 26.20 -15.79
CA ALA A 285 -14.76 27.49 -16.24
C ALA A 285 -14.32 27.44 -17.71
N GLU A 286 -13.62 26.38 -18.13
CA GLU A 286 -13.15 26.17 -19.49
C GLU A 286 -14.32 26.09 -20.49
N LEU A 287 -15.39 25.36 -20.17
CA LEU A 287 -16.58 25.25 -21.02
C LEU A 287 -17.49 26.49 -20.99
N VAL A 288 -17.64 27.17 -19.84
CA VAL A 288 -18.50 28.36 -19.72
C VAL A 288 -17.87 29.58 -20.40
N ASN A 289 -16.54 29.68 -20.36
CA ASN A 289 -15.78 30.78 -20.95
C ASN A 289 -15.54 30.61 -22.45
N GLU A 290 -15.72 29.40 -23.01
CA GLU A 290 -15.63 29.13 -24.45
C GLU A 290 -16.82 29.76 -25.20
N PRO A 291 -16.62 30.73 -26.11
CA PRO A 291 -17.71 31.39 -26.84
C PRO A 291 -18.59 30.41 -27.63
N ALA A 292 -17.99 29.36 -28.21
CA ALA A 292 -18.73 28.33 -28.94
C ALA A 292 -19.69 27.52 -28.06
N CYS A 293 -19.45 27.47 -26.75
CA CYS A 293 -20.30 26.76 -25.78
C CYS A 293 -21.42 27.64 -25.20
N ALA A 294 -21.53 28.91 -25.59
CA ALA A 294 -22.58 29.82 -25.11
C ALA A 294 -24.01 29.27 -25.24
N PRO A 295 -24.42 28.62 -26.35
CA PRO A 295 -25.76 28.03 -26.49
C PRO A 295 -26.07 26.90 -25.50
N PHE A 296 -25.03 26.26 -24.94
CA PHE A 296 -25.16 25.11 -24.06
C PHE A 296 -24.93 25.45 -22.58
N ARG A 297 -24.70 26.72 -22.23
CA ARG A 297 -24.35 27.14 -20.85
C ARG A 297 -25.31 26.62 -19.77
N SER A 298 -26.61 26.71 -19.99
CA SER A 298 -27.61 26.21 -19.03
C SER A 298 -27.52 24.69 -18.84
N GLN A 299 -27.24 23.94 -19.92
CA GLN A 299 -27.03 22.49 -19.85
C GLN A 299 -25.72 22.15 -19.14
N ILE A 300 -24.62 22.85 -19.46
CA ILE A 300 -23.31 22.67 -18.82
C ILE A 300 -23.40 22.92 -17.31
N GLU A 301 -24.10 23.98 -16.90
CA GLU A 301 -24.34 24.31 -15.49
C GLU A 301 -25.15 23.24 -14.75
N SER A 302 -26.22 22.76 -15.38
CA SER A 302 -27.06 21.69 -14.83
C SER A 302 -26.34 20.33 -14.73
N ILE A 303 -25.43 20.03 -15.65
CA ILE A 303 -24.60 18.82 -15.60
C ILE A 303 -23.49 18.99 -14.55
N SER A 304 -22.85 20.16 -14.51
CA SER A 304 -21.74 20.46 -13.60
C SER A 304 -22.15 20.41 -12.13
N SER A 305 -23.39 20.78 -11.79
CA SER A 305 -23.92 20.67 -10.42
C SER A 305 -24.13 19.23 -9.94
N ARG A 306 -24.18 18.26 -10.86
CA ARG A 306 -24.25 16.82 -10.57
C ARG A 306 -22.88 16.15 -10.58
N LEU A 307 -21.81 16.86 -10.96
CA LEU A 307 -20.47 16.31 -10.92
C LEU A 307 -20.03 16.18 -9.46
N VAL A 308 -19.58 14.97 -9.14
CA VAL A 308 -19.02 14.65 -7.83
C VAL A 308 -17.53 15.03 -7.82
N GLY A 309 -17.08 15.69 -6.77
CA GLY A 309 -15.67 16.06 -6.58
C GLY A 309 -14.77 14.85 -6.28
N HIS A 310 -13.45 15.03 -6.39
CA HIS A 310 -12.47 13.93 -6.29
C HIS A 310 -12.63 12.99 -5.07
N PRO A 311 -12.82 13.46 -3.82
CA PRO A 311 -12.89 12.57 -2.66
C PRO A 311 -14.15 11.69 -2.66
N GLU A 312 -15.27 12.27 -3.08
CA GLU A 312 -16.55 11.56 -3.14
C GLU A 312 -16.62 10.65 -4.37
N LEU A 313 -15.91 10.99 -5.45
CA LEU A 313 -15.74 10.14 -6.61
C LEU A 313 -14.95 8.87 -6.27
N GLU A 314 -13.90 9.02 -5.45
CA GLU A 314 -13.09 7.93 -4.94
C GLU A 314 -13.92 6.99 -4.04
N GLN A 315 -14.60 7.53 -3.04
CA GLN A 315 -15.43 6.75 -2.11
C GLN A 315 -16.55 5.98 -2.81
N ARG A 316 -17.24 6.62 -3.77
CA ARG A 316 -18.33 5.97 -4.53
C ARG A 316 -17.81 4.93 -5.52
N SER A 317 -16.58 5.10 -6.03
CA SER A 317 -15.94 4.09 -6.88
C SER A 317 -15.61 2.80 -6.10
N GLU A 318 -15.18 2.93 -4.84
CA GLU A 318 -14.92 1.79 -3.96
C GLU A 318 -16.19 1.03 -3.60
N ALA A 319 -17.28 1.75 -3.32
CA ALA A 319 -18.60 1.17 -3.09
C ALA A 319 -19.11 0.39 -4.31
N ALA A 320 -18.95 0.92 -5.53
CA ALA A 320 -19.33 0.23 -6.75
C ALA A 320 -18.54 -1.07 -6.95
N MET A 321 -17.23 -1.05 -6.67
CA MET A 321 -16.39 -2.25 -6.76
C MET A 321 -16.81 -3.33 -5.75
N LEU A 322 -17.14 -2.94 -4.52
CA LEU A 322 -17.63 -3.86 -3.50
C LEU A 322 -18.97 -4.50 -3.91
N GLN A 323 -19.88 -3.73 -4.51
CA GLN A 323 -21.16 -4.23 -5.03
C GLN A 323 -20.95 -5.26 -6.14
N MET A 324 -20.05 -4.99 -7.09
CA MET A 324 -19.72 -5.93 -8.17
C MET A 324 -19.08 -7.21 -7.63
N ALA A 325 -18.17 -7.07 -6.66
CA ALA A 325 -17.56 -8.16 -5.91
C ALA A 325 -18.61 -9.06 -5.24
N MET A 326 -19.63 -8.46 -4.61
CA MET A 326 -20.73 -9.15 -3.96
C MET A 326 -21.80 -9.69 -4.94
N GLY A 327 -21.60 -9.56 -6.26
CA GLY A 327 -22.56 -9.99 -7.28
C GLY A 327 -23.81 -9.09 -7.38
N GLN A 328 -23.80 -7.93 -6.72
CA GLN A 328 -24.90 -6.95 -6.73
C GLN A 328 -24.82 -6.08 -7.98
N LYS A 329 -25.11 -6.68 -9.14
CA LYS A 329 -24.96 -6.04 -10.45
C LYS A 329 -25.82 -4.78 -10.62
N ASP A 330 -27.06 -4.80 -10.13
CA ASP A 330 -27.97 -3.64 -10.25
C ASP A 330 -27.48 -2.45 -9.41
N SER A 331 -27.00 -2.72 -8.19
CA SER A 331 -26.40 -1.71 -7.32
C SER A 331 -25.12 -1.15 -7.92
N TYR A 332 -24.26 -2.02 -8.47
CA TYR A 332 -23.05 -1.62 -9.18
C TYR A 332 -23.37 -0.68 -10.35
N CYS A 333 -24.29 -1.07 -11.23
CA CYS A 333 -24.67 -0.25 -12.39
C CYS A 333 -25.29 1.09 -11.97
N LYS A 334 -26.11 1.09 -10.90
CA LYS A 334 -26.71 2.32 -10.36
C LYS A 334 -25.66 3.28 -9.80
N THR A 335 -24.75 2.78 -8.96
CA THR A 335 -23.67 3.58 -8.36
C THR A 335 -22.74 4.12 -9.44
N LEU A 336 -22.38 3.27 -10.43
CA LEU A 336 -21.52 3.66 -11.53
C LEU A 336 -22.18 4.72 -12.42
N GLY A 337 -23.46 4.55 -12.76
CA GLY A 337 -24.22 5.51 -13.56
C GLY A 337 -24.32 6.88 -12.89
N GLN A 338 -24.51 6.91 -11.56
CA GLN A 338 -24.47 8.16 -10.78
C GLN A 338 -23.08 8.80 -10.76
N LEU A 339 -22.02 8.00 -10.88
CA LEU A 339 -20.64 8.46 -10.82
C LEU A 339 -20.16 9.03 -12.17
N ILE A 340 -20.36 8.28 -13.26
CA ILE A 340 -19.80 8.61 -14.58
C ILE A 340 -20.83 9.24 -15.52
N GLY A 341 -22.13 9.06 -15.27
CA GLY A 341 -23.21 9.54 -16.13
C GLY A 341 -23.11 11.04 -16.43
N PRO A 342 -22.98 11.91 -15.41
CA PRO A 342 -22.80 13.35 -15.63
C PRO A 342 -21.57 13.70 -16.48
N TYR A 343 -20.48 12.92 -16.38
CA TYR A 343 -19.28 13.12 -17.21
C TYR A 343 -19.51 12.73 -18.68
N LEU A 344 -20.27 11.66 -18.92
CA LEU A 344 -20.64 11.24 -20.28
C LEU A 344 -21.63 12.23 -20.92
N GLU A 345 -22.59 12.74 -20.15
CA GLU A 345 -23.49 13.81 -20.61
C GLU A 345 -22.69 15.08 -20.95
N LEU A 346 -21.72 15.46 -20.10
CA LEU A 346 -20.87 16.62 -20.34
C LEU A 346 -19.99 16.44 -21.58
N ARG A 347 -19.51 15.22 -21.83
CA ARG A 347 -18.75 14.88 -23.04
C ARG A 347 -19.57 15.10 -24.29
N ASP A 348 -20.83 14.67 -24.28
CA ASP A 348 -21.71 14.78 -25.43
C ASP A 348 -22.07 16.25 -25.72
N VAL A 349 -22.23 17.08 -24.69
CA VAL A 349 -22.39 18.53 -24.84
C VAL A 349 -21.09 19.17 -25.34
N ALA A 350 -19.95 18.84 -24.73
CA ALA A 350 -18.64 19.35 -25.13
C ALA A 350 -18.30 18.99 -26.58
N SER A 351 -18.71 17.82 -27.08
CA SER A 351 -18.44 17.41 -28.47
C SER A 351 -19.00 18.38 -29.53
N ARG A 352 -19.99 19.20 -29.15
CA ARG A 352 -20.67 20.17 -30.02
C ARG A 352 -20.04 21.56 -29.98
N CYS A 353 -19.22 21.86 -28.98
CA CYS A 353 -18.75 23.22 -28.73
C CYS A 353 -17.28 23.34 -28.32
N ASN A 354 -16.68 22.30 -27.74
CA ASN A 354 -15.27 22.21 -27.41
C ASN A 354 -14.76 20.74 -27.57
N PRO A 355 -14.31 20.37 -28.79
CA PRO A 355 -13.86 19.00 -29.10
C PRO A 355 -12.68 18.52 -28.25
N SER A 356 -11.82 19.43 -27.80
CA SER A 356 -10.66 19.10 -26.96
C SER A 356 -11.09 18.59 -25.58
N VAL A 357 -12.02 19.29 -24.93
CA VAL A 357 -12.61 18.87 -23.65
C VAL A 357 -13.39 17.56 -23.82
N ALA A 358 -14.13 17.41 -24.93
CA ALA A 358 -14.83 16.17 -25.25
C ALA A 358 -13.88 14.98 -25.41
N MET A 359 -12.72 15.19 -26.04
CA MET A 359 -11.70 14.16 -26.21
C MET A 359 -11.07 13.75 -24.88
N GLY A 360 -10.77 14.71 -24.00
CA GLY A 360 -10.29 14.43 -22.64
C GLY A 360 -11.30 13.60 -21.85
N LEU A 361 -12.57 14.04 -21.80
CA LEU A 361 -13.65 13.29 -21.15
C LEU A 361 -13.83 11.87 -21.72
N HIS A 362 -13.64 11.70 -23.03
CA HIS A 362 -13.69 10.39 -23.67
C HIS A 362 -12.52 9.48 -23.27
N GLN A 363 -11.30 10.01 -23.20
CA GLN A 363 -10.12 9.27 -22.76
C GLN A 363 -10.26 8.80 -21.31
N THR A 364 -10.82 9.66 -20.45
CA THR A 364 -11.01 9.35 -19.03
C THR A 364 -12.12 8.35 -18.75
N PHE A 365 -13.32 8.63 -19.25
CA PHE A 365 -14.53 7.88 -18.85
C PHE A 365 -14.99 6.89 -19.91
N GLY A 366 -14.41 6.91 -21.11
CA GLY A 366 -14.77 6.01 -22.20
C GLY A 366 -14.48 4.55 -21.89
N SER A 367 -13.30 4.26 -21.33
CA SER A 367 -12.89 2.91 -20.93
C SER A 367 -13.78 2.37 -19.81
N VAL A 368 -14.10 3.22 -18.81
CA VAL A 368 -15.02 2.89 -17.72
C VAL A 368 -16.43 2.57 -18.24
N ALA A 369 -16.95 3.41 -19.14
CA ALA A 369 -18.28 3.21 -19.73
C ALA A 369 -18.34 1.97 -20.63
N GLN A 370 -17.24 1.59 -21.26
CA GLN A 370 -17.13 0.37 -22.06
C GLN A 370 -17.12 -0.87 -21.16
N GLU A 371 -16.35 -0.84 -20.07
CA GLU A 371 -16.30 -1.92 -19.09
C GLU A 371 -17.64 -2.11 -18.38
N ALA A 372 -18.35 -1.03 -18.03
CA ALA A 372 -19.69 -1.07 -17.49
C ALA A 372 -20.67 -1.82 -18.42
N ARG A 373 -20.61 -1.50 -19.72
CA ARG A 373 -21.42 -2.15 -20.76
C ARG A 373 -21.07 -3.62 -20.94
N GLN A 374 -19.79 -3.98 -20.87
CA GLN A 374 -19.33 -5.37 -20.90
C GLN A 374 -19.85 -6.16 -19.68
N ASN A 375 -19.99 -5.49 -18.54
CA ASN A 375 -20.61 -6.05 -17.35
C ASN A 375 -22.15 -6.00 -17.36
N GLY A 376 -22.76 -5.51 -18.44
CA GLY A 376 -24.20 -5.50 -18.69
C GLY A 376 -24.97 -4.38 -17.99
N CYS A 377 -24.31 -3.28 -17.65
CA CYS A 377 -24.97 -2.03 -17.32
C CYS A 377 -25.50 -1.37 -18.60
N ARG A 378 -26.73 -0.84 -18.53
CA ARG A 378 -27.36 -0.13 -19.65
C ARG A 378 -26.87 1.31 -19.75
#